data_AF-A0A528XLM8-F1
#
_entry.id   AF-A0A528XLM8-F1
#
_cell.length_a   1.000
_cell.length_b   1.000
_cell.length_c   1.000
_cell.angle_alpha   90.00
_cell.angle_beta   90.00
_cell.angle_gamma   90.00
#
_symmetry.space_group_name_H-M   'P 1'
#
loop_
_entity.id
_entity.type
_entity.pdbx_description
1 polymer ?
#
loop_
_entity_poly.entity_id
_entity_poly.type
_entity_poly.pdbx_seq_one_letter_code
_entity_poly.pdbx_strand_id
1 'polypeptide(L)'
;LINHPALIDENFAHVEFLDLANSDLRKLHVAILDAMAHDAADDRGAVIATIERAGCGGIWERAVALIKRARQWPALETAALDDARDAFNQALHLQRSARTLHRELKQAQAALDADPSDENFRHLVEIQAQFNDVQATEALIEGFGVSSGRAGRV
;
A
#
# COMPACT_ATOMS: atom_id res chain seq x y z
N LEU A 1 3.31 8.42 0.54
CA LEU A 1 3.02 9.08 1.84
C LEU A 1 4.19 9.94 2.30
N ILE A 2 5.30 9.41 2.82
CA ILE A 2 6.43 10.27 3.29
C ILE A 2 6.99 11.16 2.17
N ASN A 3 7.27 10.58 1.00
CA ASN A 3 7.79 11.32 -0.15
C ASN A 3 6.76 12.23 -0.82
N HIS A 4 5.47 11.92 -0.66
CA HIS A 4 4.33 12.59 -1.30
C HIS A 4 3.22 12.76 -0.27
N PRO A 5 3.34 13.73 0.66
CA PRO A 5 2.42 13.86 1.78
C PRO A 5 0.98 14.23 1.38
N ALA A 6 0.80 14.94 0.25
CA ALA A 6 -0.51 15.27 -0.30
C ALA A 6 -1.42 14.05 -0.53
N LEU A 7 -0.84 12.88 -0.80
CA LEU A 7 -1.59 11.62 -0.97
C LEU A 7 -2.30 11.17 0.32
N ILE A 8 -1.85 11.66 1.48
CA ILE A 8 -2.45 11.32 2.76
C ILE A 8 -3.83 11.98 2.88
N ASP A 9 -3.94 13.28 2.60
CA ASP A 9 -5.21 14.00 2.69
C ASP A 9 -6.23 13.47 1.70
N GLU A 10 -5.79 13.16 0.48
CA GLU A 10 -6.63 12.56 -0.57
C GLU A 10 -7.22 11.20 -0.17
N ASN A 11 -6.55 10.50 0.75
CA ASN A 11 -6.90 9.13 1.15
C ASN A 11 -7.00 8.96 2.67
N PHE A 12 -7.30 10.03 3.42
CA PHE A 12 -7.13 10.07 4.87
C PHE A 12 -7.82 8.91 5.60
N ALA A 13 -9.10 8.69 5.29
CA ALA A 13 -9.89 7.61 5.89
C ALA A 13 -9.31 6.21 5.65
N HIS A 14 -8.45 6.03 4.64
CA HIS A 14 -7.78 4.76 4.39
C HIS A 14 -6.37 4.74 4.99
N VAL A 15 -5.67 5.87 4.94
CA VAL A 15 -4.33 5.99 5.53
C VAL A 15 -4.40 5.83 7.04
N GLU A 16 -5.37 6.44 7.73
CA GLU A 16 -5.55 6.34 9.18
C GLU A 16 -5.61 4.89 9.67
N PHE A 17 -6.30 4.02 8.93
CA PHE A 17 -6.53 2.61 9.30
C PHE A 17 -5.64 1.62 8.54
N LEU A 18 -4.47 2.04 8.03
CA LEU A 18 -3.53 1.14 7.39
C LEU A 18 -3.11 0.02 8.33
N ASP A 19 -3.50 -1.21 7.98
CA ASP A 19 -3.13 -2.40 8.72
C ASP A 19 -1.81 -2.96 8.20
N LEU A 20 -0.72 -2.58 8.87
CA LEU A 20 0.64 -2.96 8.51
C LEU A 20 1.13 -4.09 9.42
N ALA A 21 1.40 -5.26 8.83
CA ALA A 21 1.88 -6.42 9.59
C ALA A 21 3.27 -6.18 10.23
N ASN A 22 4.12 -5.41 9.56
CA ASN A 22 5.46 -5.11 10.03
C ASN A 22 5.47 -4.02 11.11
N SER A 23 6.07 -4.30 12.28
CA SER A 23 6.09 -3.36 13.41
C SER A 23 6.89 -2.07 13.16
N ASP A 24 7.96 -2.14 12.37
CA ASP A 24 8.75 -0.97 11.99
C ASP A 24 7.93 -0.04 11.07
N LEU A 25 7.17 -0.62 10.13
CA LEU A 25 6.28 0.16 9.26
C LEU A 25 5.11 0.78 10.04
N ARG A 26 4.58 0.09 11.07
CA ARG A 26 3.59 0.68 11.99
C ARG A 26 4.15 1.89 12.74
N LYS A 27 5.41 1.84 13.18
CA LYS A 27 6.05 3.01 13.83
C LYS A 27 6.18 4.19 12.87
N LEU A 28 6.60 3.94 11.62
CA LEU A 28 6.62 4.99 10.60
C LEU A 28 5.23 5.57 10.34
N HIS A 29 4.22 4.71 10.28
CA HIS A 29 2.83 5.15 10.08
C HIS A 29 2.33 6.04 11.22
N VAL A 30 2.60 5.70 12.47
CA VAL A 30 2.31 6.57 13.63
C VAL A 30 3.03 7.91 13.51
N ALA A 31 4.33 7.91 13.16
CA ALA A 31 5.09 9.16 13.00
C ALA A 31 4.54 10.06 11.87
N ILE A 32 3.98 9.47 10.81
CA ILE A 32 3.30 10.21 9.74
C ILE A 32 2.00 10.84 10.26
N LEU A 33 1.17 10.09 11.00
CA LEU A 33 -0.06 10.62 11.59
C LEU A 33 0.24 11.72 12.62
N ASP A 34 1.30 11.57 13.41
CA ASP A 34 1.77 12.61 14.32
C ASP A 34 2.21 13.87 13.56
N ALA A 35 2.90 13.73 12.42
CA ALA A 35 3.26 14.87 11.58
C ALA A 35 2.02 15.62 11.07
N MET A 36 0.97 14.90 10.68
CA MET A 36 -0.30 15.51 10.27
C MET A 36 -0.98 16.25 11.42
N ALA A 37 -1.03 15.65 12.60
CA ALA A 37 -1.67 16.25 13.78
C ALA A 37 -1.03 17.58 14.21
N HIS A 38 0.19 17.87 13.73
CA HIS A 38 0.94 19.09 14.02
C HIS A 38 1.12 20.00 12.79
N ASP A 39 0.31 19.84 11.73
CA ASP A 39 0.42 20.57 10.45
C ASP A 39 1.84 20.53 9.83
N ALA A 40 2.58 19.45 10.09
CA ALA A 40 3.94 19.23 9.59
C ALA A 40 3.95 18.26 8.38
N ALA A 41 2.78 17.95 7.83
CA ALA A 41 2.60 17.04 6.70
C ALA A 41 2.44 17.76 5.35
N ASP A 42 2.58 19.09 5.28
CA ASP A 42 2.49 19.83 4.01
C ASP A 42 3.75 19.70 3.15
N ASP A 43 4.89 19.38 3.78
CA ASP A 43 6.20 19.28 3.15
C ASP A 43 6.89 17.96 3.52
N ARG A 44 7.54 17.35 2.53
CA ARG A 44 8.31 16.11 2.70
C ARG A 44 9.42 16.27 3.75
N GLY A 45 10.12 17.41 3.74
CA GLY A 45 11.20 17.69 4.69
C GLY A 45 10.70 17.72 6.14
N ALA A 46 9.57 18.37 6.38
CA ALA A 46 8.91 18.41 7.69
C ALA A 46 8.48 17.01 8.17
N VAL A 47 7.94 16.17 7.29
CA VAL A 47 7.61 14.77 7.62
C VAL A 47 8.86 13.97 7.97
N ILE A 48 9.94 14.10 7.20
CA ILE A 48 11.21 13.41 7.48
C ILE A 48 11.79 13.85 8.82
N ALA A 49 11.80 15.16 9.12
CA ALA A 49 12.25 15.67 10.41
C ALA A 49 11.43 15.11 11.59
N THR A 50 10.13 14.88 11.38
CA THR A 50 9.27 14.24 12.39
C THR A 50 9.60 12.76 12.58
N ILE A 51 9.86 12.04 11.49
CA ILE A 51 10.34 10.65 11.53
C ILE A 51 11.68 10.52 12.26
N GLU A 52 12.61 11.45 12.01
CA GLU A 52 13.92 11.48 12.67
C GLU A 52 13.77 11.73 14.17
N ARG A 53 12.97 12.72 14.58
CA ARG A 53 12.66 12.99 15.99
C ARG A 53 11.98 11.82 16.68
N ALA A 54 11.15 11.06 15.97
CA ALA A 54 10.54 9.83 16.45
C ALA A 54 11.50 8.63 16.51
N GLY A 55 12.79 8.80 16.20
CA GLY A 55 13.79 7.73 16.20
C GLY A 55 13.61 6.72 15.06
N CYS A 56 12.82 7.06 14.04
CA CYS A 56 12.46 6.17 12.94
C CYS A 56 13.33 6.37 11.69
N GLY A 57 14.36 7.23 11.74
CA GLY A 57 15.25 7.52 10.59
C GLY A 57 15.89 6.25 9.99
N GLY A 58 16.45 5.37 10.82
CA GLY A 58 17.04 4.12 10.34
C GLY A 58 16.01 3.15 9.73
N ILE A 59 14.75 3.20 10.17
CA ILE A 59 13.66 2.42 9.56
C ILE A 59 13.36 2.97 8.16
N TRP A 60 13.25 4.30 8.05
CA TRP A 60 13.00 5.00 6.79
C TRP A 60 14.08 4.71 5.75
N GLU A 61 15.36 4.79 6.11
CA GLU A 61 16.47 4.47 5.21
C GLU A 61 16.39 3.04 4.66
N ARG A 62 16.08 2.06 5.52
CA ARG A 62 15.88 0.66 5.09
C ARG A 62 14.70 0.53 4.14
N ALA A 63 13.58 1.20 4.43
CA ALA A 63 12.40 1.18 3.56
C ALA A 63 12.73 1.74 2.17
N VAL A 64 13.43 2.88 2.10
CA VAL A 64 13.88 3.47 0.82
C VAL A 64 14.81 2.52 0.07
N ALA A 65 15.76 1.87 0.76
CA ALA A 65 16.67 0.91 0.13
C ALA A 65 15.91 -0.29 -0.48
N LEU A 66 14.90 -0.82 0.22
CA LEU A 66 14.06 -1.90 -0.29
C LEU A 66 13.25 -1.47 -1.51
N ILE A 67 12.65 -0.27 -1.49
CA ILE A 67 11.90 0.29 -2.63
C ILE A 67 12.81 0.40 -3.86
N LYS A 68 14.03 0.93 -3.68
CA LYS A 68 15.02 1.05 -4.77
C LYS A 68 15.40 -0.33 -5.33
N ARG A 69 15.65 -1.32 -4.47
CA ARG A 69 15.99 -2.69 -4.87
C ARG A 69 14.85 -3.38 -5.62
N ALA A 70 13.60 -3.15 -5.18
CA ALA A 70 12.40 -3.68 -5.81
C ALA A 70 11.97 -2.91 -7.07
N ARG A 71 12.72 -1.87 -7.47
CA ARG A 71 12.43 -0.99 -8.62
C ARG A 71 11.04 -0.31 -8.54
N GLN A 72 10.52 -0.11 -7.34
CA GLN A 72 9.23 0.53 -7.07
C GLN A 72 9.37 2.06 -7.11
N TRP A 73 9.79 2.58 -8.25
CA TRP A 73 10.10 4.00 -8.44
C TRP A 73 8.95 4.98 -8.13
N PRO A 74 7.64 4.65 -8.28
CA PRO A 74 6.57 5.60 -7.96
C PRO A 74 6.54 6.00 -6.48
N ALA A 75 7.12 5.18 -5.60
CA ALA A 75 7.21 5.48 -4.18
C ALA A 75 8.41 6.36 -3.79
N LEU A 76 9.31 6.69 -4.73
CA LEU A 76 10.50 7.50 -4.49
C LEU A 76 10.21 9.01 -4.61
N GLU A 77 11.08 9.83 -4.04
CA GLU A 77 10.96 11.29 -4.06
C GLU A 77 11.03 11.91 -5.47
N THR A 78 11.60 11.18 -6.43
CA THR A 78 11.73 11.64 -7.82
C THR A 78 10.48 11.40 -8.66
N ALA A 79 9.50 10.65 -8.16
CA ALA A 79 8.26 10.42 -8.89
C ALA A 79 7.42 11.71 -8.91
N ALA A 80 6.81 12.02 -10.05
CA ALA A 80 5.79 13.05 -10.11
C ALA A 80 4.60 12.65 -9.22
N LEU A 81 3.91 13.65 -8.65
CA LEU A 81 2.78 13.41 -7.76
C LEU A 81 1.68 12.56 -8.41
N ASP A 82 1.38 12.79 -9.69
CA ASP A 82 0.34 12.05 -10.41
C ASP A 82 0.71 10.56 -10.58
N ASP A 83 1.96 10.26 -10.95
CA ASP A 83 2.43 8.88 -11.04
C ASP A 83 2.44 8.19 -9.66
N ALA A 84 2.83 8.92 -8.61
CA ALA A 84 2.78 8.43 -7.25
C ALA A 84 1.34 8.17 -6.78
N ARG A 85 0.39 9.03 -7.18
CA ARG A 85 -1.04 8.92 -6.89
C ARG A 85 -1.64 7.68 -7.53
N ASP A 86 -1.39 7.47 -8.82
CA ASP A 86 -1.89 6.31 -9.56
C ASP A 86 -1.38 5.00 -8.95
N ALA A 87 -0.07 4.92 -8.69
CA ALA A 87 0.53 3.76 -8.05
C ALA A 87 0.00 3.53 -6.63
N PHE A 88 -0.21 4.60 -5.85
CA PHE A 88 -0.72 4.51 -4.49
C PHE A 88 -2.18 4.05 -4.46
N ASN A 89 -3.02 4.56 -5.34
CA ASN A 89 -4.41 4.14 -5.48
C ASN A 89 -4.51 2.65 -5.86
N GLN A 90 -3.66 2.20 -6.80
CA GLN A 90 -3.57 0.78 -7.15
C GLN A 90 -3.13 -0.07 -5.94
N ALA A 91 -2.12 0.37 -5.18
CA ALA A 91 -1.66 -0.33 -3.99
C ALA A 91 -2.76 -0.43 -2.91
N LEU A 92 -3.51 0.66 -2.68
CA LEU A 92 -4.65 0.67 -1.75
C LEU A 92 -5.76 -0.28 -2.21
N HIS A 93 -6.09 -0.29 -3.50
CA HIS A 93 -7.07 -1.21 -4.07
C HIS A 93 -6.65 -2.67 -3.83
N LEU A 94 -5.41 -3.03 -4.20
CA LEU A 94 -4.87 -4.38 -3.99
C LEU A 94 -4.86 -4.79 -2.52
N GLN A 95 -4.46 -3.89 -1.61
CA GLN A 95 -4.46 -4.17 -0.17
C GLN A 95 -5.87 -4.47 0.34
N ARG A 96 -6.89 -3.72 -0.10
CA ARG A 96 -8.28 -3.95 0.31
C ARG A 96 -8.82 -5.27 -0.24
N SER A 97 -8.63 -5.51 -1.54
CA SER A 97 -9.07 -6.73 -2.20
C SER A 97 -8.44 -7.95 -1.54
N ALA A 98 -7.13 -7.93 -1.27
CA ALA A 98 -6.44 -9.01 -0.56
C ALA A 98 -6.99 -9.25 0.86
N ARG A 99 -7.37 -8.20 1.60
CA ARG A 99 -7.96 -8.34 2.94
C ARG A 99 -9.35 -8.96 2.90
N THR A 100 -10.20 -8.51 1.98
CA THR A 100 -11.54 -9.05 1.79
C THR A 100 -11.44 -10.53 1.43
N LEU A 101 -10.62 -10.86 0.42
CA LEU A 101 -10.41 -12.24 -0.02
C LEU A 101 -9.82 -13.14 1.07
N HIS A 102 -8.86 -12.66 1.88
CA HIS A 102 -8.36 -13.43 3.03
C HIS A 102 -9.44 -13.74 4.07
N ARG A 103 -10.36 -12.80 4.31
CA ARG A 103 -11.48 -13.03 5.24
C ARG A 103 -12.46 -14.05 4.67
N GLU A 104 -12.82 -13.92 3.40
CA GLU A 104 -13.69 -14.85 2.69
C GLU A 104 -13.08 -16.26 2.65
N LEU A 105 -11.78 -16.38 2.35
CA LEU A 105 -11.07 -17.67 2.36
C LEU A 105 -11.15 -18.34 3.73
N LYS A 106 -10.94 -17.58 4.81
CA LYS A 106 -11.06 -18.11 6.18
C LYS A 106 -12.48 -18.55 6.50
N GLN A 107 -13.49 -17.80 6.04
CA GLN A 107 -14.90 -18.15 6.24
C GLN A 107 -15.28 -19.42 5.45
N ALA A 108 -14.87 -19.52 4.19
CA ALA A 108 -15.10 -20.68 3.36
C ALA A 108 -14.41 -21.94 3.92
N GLN A 109 -13.18 -21.81 4.42
CA GLN A 109 -12.50 -22.91 5.09
C GLN A 109 -13.27 -23.37 6.34
N ALA A 110 -13.70 -22.43 7.19
CA ALA A 110 -14.48 -22.76 8.39
C ALA A 110 -15.84 -23.40 8.05
N ALA A 111 -16.49 -22.96 6.98
CA ALA A 111 -17.74 -23.56 6.50
C ALA A 111 -17.52 -25.00 6.01
N LEU A 112 -16.43 -25.26 5.26
CA LEU A 112 -16.07 -26.60 4.81
C LEU A 112 -15.70 -27.54 5.97
N ASP A 113 -14.99 -27.02 6.98
CA ASP A 113 -14.64 -27.79 8.19
C ASP A 113 -15.89 -28.15 9.01
N ALA A 114 -16.90 -27.26 9.02
CA ALA A 114 -18.16 -27.48 9.72
C ALA A 114 -19.12 -28.40 8.93
N ASP A 115 -19.14 -28.28 7.61
CA ASP A 115 -19.95 -29.08 6.69
C ASP A 115 -19.15 -29.42 5.41
N PRO A 116 -18.64 -30.66 5.27
CA PRO A 116 -17.80 -31.07 4.15
C PRO A 116 -18.64 -31.42 2.91
N SER A 117 -19.49 -30.48 2.48
CA SER A 117 -20.34 -30.62 1.29
C SER A 117 -19.63 -30.16 0.01
N ASP A 118 -20.04 -30.73 -1.13
CA ASP A 118 -19.53 -30.34 -2.46
C ASP A 118 -19.79 -28.86 -2.79
N GLU A 119 -20.81 -28.25 -2.17
CA GLU A 119 -21.09 -26.82 -2.28
C GLU A 119 -20.02 -25.98 -1.59
N ASN A 120 -19.69 -26.29 -0.33
CA ASN A 120 -18.63 -25.59 0.40
C ASN A 120 -17.26 -25.79 -0.25
N PHE A 121 -17.01 -26.97 -0.82
CA PHE A 121 -15.77 -27.22 -1.55
C PHE A 121 -15.66 -26.35 -2.81
N ARG A 122 -16.73 -26.26 -3.62
CA ARG A 122 -16.75 -25.38 -4.80
C ARG A 122 -16.55 -23.92 -4.43
N HIS A 123 -17.23 -23.45 -3.38
CA HIS A 123 -17.10 -22.08 -2.90
C HIS A 123 -15.66 -21.74 -2.48
N LEU A 124 -14.97 -22.65 -1.79
CA LEU A 124 -13.56 -22.47 -1.42
C LEU A 124 -12.65 -22.36 -2.65
N VAL A 125 -12.86 -23.20 -3.68
CA VAL A 125 -12.09 -23.17 -4.94
C VAL A 125 -12.33 -21.85 -5.69
N GLU A 126 -13.57 -21.35 -5.72
CA GLU A 126 -13.91 -20.06 -6.36
C GLU A 126 -13.16 -18.89 -5.72
N ILE A 127 -13.12 -18.82 -4.38
CA ILE A 127 -12.39 -17.76 -3.66
C ILE A 127 -10.88 -17.88 -3.91
N GLN A 128 -10.33 -19.09 -3.94
CA GLN A 128 -8.91 -19.31 -4.27
C GLN A 128 -8.57 -18.85 -5.69
N ALA A 129 -9.48 -19.05 -6.66
CA ALA A 129 -9.30 -18.55 -8.02
C ALA A 129 -9.29 -17.02 -8.08
N GLN A 130 -10.24 -16.36 -7.40
CA GLN A 130 -10.31 -14.90 -7.31
C GLN A 130 -9.05 -14.29 -6.66
N PHE A 131 -8.51 -14.96 -5.65
CA PHE A 131 -7.26 -14.54 -5.00
C PHE A 131 -6.08 -14.46 -5.98
N ASN A 132 -5.96 -15.45 -6.86
CA ASN A 132 -4.90 -15.47 -7.87
C ASN A 132 -5.10 -14.39 -8.95
N ASP A 133 -6.36 -14.10 -9.31
CA ASP A 133 -6.70 -13.11 -10.34
C ASP A 133 -6.39 -11.67 -9.91
N VAL A 134 -6.69 -11.32 -8.65
CA VAL A 134 -6.36 -9.99 -8.09
C VAL A 134 -4.86 -9.72 -8.07
N GLN A 135 -4.02 -10.76 -7.91
CA GLN A 135 -2.56 -10.61 -8.00
C GLN A 135 -2.06 -10.37 -9.44
N ALA A 136 -2.85 -10.76 -10.45
CA ALA A 136 -2.49 -10.64 -11.86
C ALA A 136 -2.96 -9.32 -12.51
N THR A 137 -3.65 -8.45 -11.76
CA THR A 137 -4.20 -7.21 -12.31
C THR A 137 -3.12 -6.12 -12.45
N GLU A 138 -2.40 -6.13 -13.57
CA GLU A 138 -1.65 -4.98 -14.07
C GLU A 138 -2.45 -4.33 -15.20
N ALA A 139 -3.09 -3.18 -14.92
CA ALA A 139 -3.66 -2.35 -15.98
C ALA A 139 -2.60 -1.36 -16.48
N LEU A 140 -2.39 -1.30 -17.79
CA LEU A 140 -1.61 -0.24 -18.43
C LEU A 140 -2.38 1.08 -18.29
N ILE A 141 -1.89 1.97 -17.43
CA ILE A 141 -2.41 3.34 -17.31
C ILE A 141 -1.74 4.18 -18.40
N GLU A 142 -2.56 4.76 -19.29
CA GLU A 142 -2.07 5.65 -20.35
C GLU A 142 -1.32 6.85 -19.75
N GLY A 143 -0.09 7.09 -20.20
CA GLY A 143 0.74 8.21 -19.73
C GLY A 143 1.51 7.96 -18.42
N PHE A 144 1.35 6.80 -17.78
CA PHE A 144 2.07 6.49 -16.54
C PHE A 144 3.60 6.51 -16.73
N GLY A 145 4.27 7.23 -15.83
CA GLY A 145 5.71 7.43 -15.84
C GLY A 145 6.19 8.50 -16.83
N VAL A 146 5.35 9.07 -17.69
CA VAL A 146 5.77 10.14 -18.61
C VAL A 146 6.20 11.38 -17.82
N SER A 147 5.39 11.81 -16.86
CA SER A 147 5.67 12.96 -15.98
C SER A 147 6.91 12.75 -15.10
N SER A 148 7.24 11.49 -14.80
CA SER A 148 8.47 11.12 -14.09
C SER A 148 9.68 10.88 -15.01
N GLY A 149 9.61 11.19 -16.31
CA GLY A 149 10.70 10.99 -17.27
C GLY A 149 11.00 9.53 -17.60
N ARG A 150 10.01 8.65 -17.43
CA ARG A 150 10.07 7.18 -17.57
C ARG A 150 9.20 6.63 -18.69
N ALA A 151 8.79 7.47 -19.64
CA ALA A 151 8.00 7.06 -20.81
C ALA A 151 8.56 5.77 -21.46
N GLY A 152 7.75 4.71 -21.52
CA GLY A 152 8.07 3.47 -22.24
C GLY A 152 8.89 2.42 -21.47
N ARG A 153 9.03 2.51 -20.14
CA ARG A 153 9.55 1.42 -19.31
C ARG A 153 8.45 0.82 -18.45
N VAL A 154 7.56 0.06 -19.08
CA VAL A 154 6.69 -0.91 -18.40
C VAL A 154 7.41 -2.25 -18.42
#